data_AF-A0A9E5J8Y5-F1
#
_entry.id   AF-A0A9E5J8Y5-F1
#
_cell.length_a   1.000
_cell.length_b   1.000
_cell.length_c   1.000
_cell.angle_alpha   90.00
_cell.angle_beta   90.00
_cell.angle_gamma   90.00
#
_symmetry.space_group_name_H-M   'P 1'
#
loop_
_entity.id
_entity.type
_entity.pdbx_description
1 polymer ?
#
loop_
_entity_poly.entity_id
_entity_poly.type
_entity_poly.pdbx_seq_one_letter_code
_entity_poly.pdbx_strand_id
1 'polypeptide(L)'
;MKLASLLQRLMGTLALSGGFAVCAQSVHLTAPELLDIQAQRAVITQEKKQVLDQFQTTSKACWQKFAVNDCLALARRQKYQALGPLDQREIQLNAKERELKELDRQQRLSDKASSKGDR
;
A
#
# COMPACT_ATOMS: atom_id res chain seq x y z
N MET A 1 0.82 -70.73 37.51
CA MET A 1 1.64 -69.52 37.75
C MET A 1 0.76 -68.30 37.46
N LYS A 2 0.65 -67.38 38.45
CA LYS A 2 0.00 -66.05 38.44
C LYS A 2 -1.54 -66.05 38.29
N LEU A 3 -2.35 -66.01 39.35
CA LEU A 3 -2.68 -64.88 40.27
C LEU A 3 -3.16 -63.64 39.49
N ALA A 4 -4.47 -63.40 39.48
CA ALA A 4 -5.15 -62.38 40.30
C ALA A 4 -5.34 -61.10 39.47
N SER A 5 -6.54 -60.86 38.95
CA SER A 5 -7.66 -60.15 39.59
C SER A 5 -7.67 -58.66 39.26
N LEU A 6 -8.80 -58.24 38.69
CA LEU A 6 -9.52 -57.00 39.03
C LEU A 6 -8.73 -55.70 38.97
N LEU A 7 -8.97 -54.86 37.96
CA LEU A 7 -9.15 -53.43 38.18
C LEU A 7 -9.79 -52.82 36.92
N GLN A 8 -11.10 -52.60 36.92
CA GLN A 8 -11.76 -51.38 37.42
C GLN A 8 -11.98 -50.39 36.28
N ARG A 9 -13.25 -50.33 35.87
CA ARG A 9 -14.01 -49.16 35.40
C ARG A 9 -13.22 -47.85 35.39
N LEU A 10 -13.24 -47.11 34.27
CA LEU A 10 -13.48 -45.66 34.29
C LEU A 10 -13.75 -45.12 32.87
N MET A 11 -14.96 -44.58 32.72
CA MET A 11 -15.33 -43.43 31.90
C MET A 11 -15.19 -43.50 30.38
N GLY A 12 -16.26 -43.99 29.74
CA GLY A 12 -16.66 -43.53 28.41
C GLY A 12 -18.07 -42.94 28.49
N THR A 13 -18.18 -41.62 28.30
CA THR A 13 -19.32 -40.81 27.78
C THR A 13 -19.12 -39.37 28.27
N LEU A 14 -18.66 -38.44 27.42
CA LEU A 14 -19.43 -37.56 26.52
C LEU A 14 -20.09 -36.36 27.24
N ALA A 15 -19.47 -35.18 27.14
CA ALA A 15 -20.12 -33.85 27.21
C ALA A 15 -19.10 -32.84 26.64
N LEU A 16 -19.18 -32.48 25.36
CA LEU A 16 -20.00 -31.37 24.82
C LEU A 16 -19.67 -30.01 25.45
N SER A 17 -18.63 -29.36 24.93
CA SER A 17 -18.55 -27.90 24.78
C SER A 17 -17.41 -27.55 23.83
N GLY A 18 -17.66 -27.73 22.53
CA GLY A 18 -16.82 -27.15 21.47
C GLY A 18 -17.05 -25.64 21.44
N GLY A 19 -16.43 -24.91 22.34
CA GLY A 19 -16.30 -23.46 22.23
C GLY A 19 -15.27 -23.14 21.16
N PHE A 20 -15.68 -23.06 19.89
CA PHE A 20 -14.88 -22.38 18.88
C PHE A 20 -14.94 -20.88 19.20
N ALA A 21 -13.96 -20.42 19.98
CA ALA A 21 -13.65 -19.01 20.06
C ALA A 21 -13.11 -18.57 18.69
N VAL A 22 -14.01 -18.07 17.84
CA VAL A 22 -13.61 -17.33 16.64
C VAL A 22 -13.05 -16.00 17.14
N CYS A 23 -11.73 -15.94 17.34
CA CYS A 23 -11.03 -14.68 17.48
C CYS A 23 -11.07 -13.99 16.11
N ALA A 24 -12.01 -13.06 15.93
CA ALA A 24 -12.02 -12.13 14.81
C ALA A 24 -10.76 -11.24 14.92
N GLN A 25 -9.70 -11.62 14.21
CA GLN A 25 -8.52 -10.80 14.08
C GLN A 25 -8.79 -9.78 12.97
N SER A 26 -9.18 -8.56 13.35
CA SER A 26 -9.24 -7.43 12.44
C SER A 26 -7.82 -7.05 12.02
N VAL A 27 -7.35 -7.60 10.91
CA VAL A 27 -6.06 -7.21 10.33
C VAL A 27 -6.20 -5.79 9.81
N HIS A 28 -5.54 -4.83 10.47
CA HIS A 28 -5.40 -3.46 9.98
C HIS A 28 -4.46 -3.45 8.76
N LEU A 29 -5.02 -3.68 7.57
CA LEU A 29 -4.28 -3.76 6.31
C LEU A 29 -3.84 -2.39 5.76
N THR A 30 -4.42 -1.28 6.24
CA THR A 30 -4.26 0.07 5.66
C THR A 30 -2.93 0.75 5.96
N ALA A 31 -2.34 0.53 7.14
CA ALA A 31 -1.10 1.19 7.56
C ALA A 31 0.15 0.83 6.70
N PRO A 32 0.45 -0.45 6.41
CA PRO A 32 1.61 -0.81 5.59
C PRO A 32 1.48 -0.32 4.14
N GLU A 33 0.27 -0.34 3.56
CA GLU A 33 0.04 0.14 2.19
C GLU A 33 0.24 1.65 2.06
N LEU A 34 -0.18 2.44 3.07
CA LEU A 34 0.07 3.87 3.09
C LEU A 34 1.57 4.20 3.14
N LEU A 35 2.37 3.43 3.88
CA LEU A 35 3.82 3.59 3.91
C LEU A 35 4.46 3.32 2.55
N ASP A 36 4.01 2.27 1.87
CA ASP A 36 4.48 1.94 0.52
C ASP A 36 4.15 3.05 -0.49
N ILE A 37 2.94 3.62 -0.42
CA ILE A 37 2.56 4.77 -1.26
C ILE A 37 3.51 5.96 -1.05
N GLN A 38 3.93 6.23 0.19
CA GLN A 38 4.88 7.32 0.47
C GLN A 38 6.28 7.01 -0.07
N ALA A 39 6.73 5.77 0.03
CA ALA A 39 7.99 5.34 -0.58
C ALA A 39 7.96 5.52 -2.10
N GLN A 40 6.87 5.09 -2.77
CA GLN A 40 6.70 5.27 -4.21
C GLN A 40 6.66 6.75 -4.62
N ARG A 41 6.03 7.62 -3.82
CA ARG A 41 6.04 9.08 -4.06
C ARG A 41 7.44 9.67 -3.99
N ALA A 42 8.27 9.23 -3.04
CA ALA A 42 9.65 9.68 -2.94
C ALA A 42 10.45 9.28 -4.20
N VAL A 43 10.25 8.06 -4.71
CA VAL A 43 10.85 7.59 -5.96
C VAL A 43 10.43 8.45 -7.14
N ILE A 44 9.12 8.70 -7.33
CA ILE A 44 8.63 9.55 -8.43
C ILE A 44 9.21 10.96 -8.34
N THR A 45 9.31 11.52 -7.14
CA THR A 45 9.89 12.85 -6.92
C THR A 45 11.35 12.89 -7.37
N GLN A 46 12.12 11.86 -7.03
CA GLN A 46 13.52 11.73 -7.43
C GLN A 46 13.66 11.57 -8.95
N GLU A 47 12.82 10.76 -9.59
CA GLU A 47 12.82 10.59 -11.06
C GLU A 47 12.46 11.90 -11.78
N LYS A 48 11.44 12.62 -11.29
CA LYS A 48 11.08 13.95 -11.81
C LYS A 48 12.25 14.93 -11.71
N LYS A 49 12.95 14.94 -10.58
CA LYS A 49 14.15 15.76 -10.39
C LYS A 49 15.21 15.42 -11.45
N GLN A 50 15.49 14.15 -11.69
CA GLN A 50 16.45 13.72 -12.71
C GLN A 50 16.08 14.22 -14.11
N VAL A 51 14.78 14.15 -14.49
CA VAL A 51 14.30 14.68 -15.78
C VAL A 51 14.52 16.19 -15.87
N LEU A 52 14.28 16.92 -14.79
CA LEU A 52 14.48 18.38 -14.74
C LEU A 52 15.96 18.76 -14.79
N ASP A 53 16.82 18.03 -14.08
CA ASP A 53 18.27 18.23 -14.08
C ASP A 53 18.86 17.97 -15.48
N GLN A 54 18.39 16.90 -16.15
CA GLN A 54 18.75 16.60 -17.53
C GLN A 54 18.28 17.71 -18.49
N PHE A 55 17.03 18.18 -18.34
CA PHE A 55 16.51 19.29 -19.13
C PHE A 55 17.34 20.57 -18.93
N GLN A 56 17.74 20.88 -17.70
CA GLN A 56 18.57 22.05 -17.40
C GLN A 56 19.93 21.94 -18.08
N THR A 57 20.58 20.79 -17.96
CA THR A 57 21.89 20.52 -18.57
C THR A 57 21.83 20.61 -20.09
N THR A 58 20.81 19.99 -20.70
CA THR A 58 20.58 20.01 -22.15
C THR A 58 20.30 21.43 -22.65
N SER A 59 19.50 22.20 -21.91
CA SER A 59 19.16 23.58 -22.26
C SER A 59 20.40 24.49 -22.22
N LYS A 60 21.30 24.29 -21.25
CA LYS A 60 22.59 25.02 -21.21
C LYS A 60 23.44 24.69 -22.43
N ALA A 61 23.55 23.41 -22.80
CA ALA A 61 24.31 22.99 -23.97
C ALA A 61 23.72 23.53 -25.30
N CYS A 62 22.42 23.79 -25.37
CA CYS A 62 21.80 24.37 -26.57
C CYS A 62 22.37 25.73 -26.96
N TRP A 63 22.82 26.54 -26.01
CA TRP A 63 23.39 27.87 -26.28
C TRP A 63 24.73 27.85 -27.01
N GLN A 64 25.40 26.70 -27.04
CA GLN A 64 26.64 26.50 -27.80
C GLN A 64 26.38 26.06 -29.25
N LYS A 65 25.11 25.88 -29.65
CA LYS A 65 24.72 25.44 -31.00
C LYS A 65 24.25 26.63 -31.82
N PHE A 66 24.36 26.52 -33.14
CA PHE A 66 23.84 27.52 -34.06
C PHE A 66 22.30 27.59 -34.05
N ALA A 67 21.63 26.43 -34.10
CA ALA A 67 20.18 26.32 -34.06
C ALA A 67 19.64 26.25 -32.61
N VAL A 68 19.90 27.29 -31.81
CA VAL A 68 19.54 27.32 -30.37
C VAL A 68 18.03 27.09 -30.17
N ASN A 69 17.19 27.77 -30.93
CA ASN A 69 15.73 27.70 -30.77
C ASN A 69 15.18 26.29 -31.01
N ASP A 70 15.63 25.63 -32.08
CA ASP A 70 15.23 24.25 -32.39
C ASP A 70 15.72 23.27 -31.34
N CYS A 71 16.95 23.46 -30.84
CA CYS A 71 17.49 22.67 -29.75
C CYS A 71 16.65 22.81 -28.47
N LEU A 72 16.32 24.05 -28.07
CA LEU A 72 15.48 24.30 -26.89
C LEU A 72 14.06 23.76 -27.06
N ALA A 73 13.49 23.83 -28.26
CA ALA A 73 12.19 23.23 -28.56
C ALA A 73 12.22 21.71 -28.41
N LEU A 74 13.27 21.05 -28.92
CA LEU A 74 13.47 19.62 -28.76
C LEU A 74 13.65 19.23 -27.28
N ALA A 75 14.50 19.93 -26.54
CA ALA A 75 14.73 19.68 -25.11
C ALA A 75 13.42 19.79 -24.30
N ARG A 76 12.58 20.78 -24.61
CA ARG A 76 11.24 20.92 -23.99
C ARG A 76 10.34 19.73 -24.31
N ARG A 77 10.28 19.29 -25.58
CA ARG A 77 9.48 18.12 -25.98
C ARG A 77 9.93 16.86 -25.22
N GLN A 78 11.23 16.62 -25.16
CA GLN A 78 11.80 15.47 -24.43
C GLN A 78 11.47 15.52 -22.93
N LYS A 79 11.57 16.70 -22.29
CA LYS A 79 11.16 16.88 -20.89
C LYS A 79 9.70 16.47 -20.68
N TYR A 80 8.77 16.97 -21.50
CA TYR A 80 7.35 16.64 -21.34
C TYR A 80 7.05 15.16 -21.62
N GLN A 81 7.70 14.58 -22.63
CA GLN A 81 7.58 13.14 -22.91
C GLN A 81 8.07 12.28 -21.74
N ALA A 82 9.15 12.70 -21.08
CA ALA A 82 9.69 11.99 -19.93
C ALA A 82 8.85 12.20 -18.65
N LEU A 83 8.30 13.39 -18.43
CA LEU A 83 7.45 13.68 -17.25
C LEU A 83 6.07 13.02 -17.34
N GLY A 84 5.48 12.91 -18.53
CA GLY A 84 4.12 12.41 -18.71
C GLY A 84 3.83 11.06 -18.03
N PRO A 85 4.65 10.02 -18.22
CA PRO A 85 4.48 8.75 -17.52
C PRO A 85 4.64 8.85 -15.99
N LEU A 86 5.49 9.76 -15.50
CA LEU A 86 5.68 9.97 -14.06
C LEU A 86 4.42 10.62 -13.45
N ASP A 87 3.84 11.60 -14.14
CA ASP A 87 2.59 12.25 -13.74
C ASP A 87 1.43 11.25 -13.71
N GLN A 88 1.33 10.36 -14.69
CA GLN A 88 0.32 9.30 -14.71
C GLN A 88 0.45 8.35 -13.53
N ARG A 89 1.67 7.91 -13.18
CA ARG A 89 1.91 7.07 -12.00
C ARG A 89 1.53 7.80 -10.71
N GLU A 90 1.82 9.10 -10.60
CA GLU A 90 1.43 9.89 -9.43
C GLU A 90 -0.10 10.00 -9.30
N ILE A 91 -0.82 10.23 -10.40
CA ILE A 91 -2.29 10.25 -10.41
C ILE A 91 -2.86 8.91 -9.93
N GLN A 92 -2.31 7.80 -10.40
CA GLN A 92 -2.71 6.46 -9.98
C GLN A 92 -2.46 6.23 -8.48
N LEU A 93 -1.30 6.65 -7.97
CA LEU A 93 -1.00 6.58 -6.53
C LEU A 93 -1.95 7.43 -5.69
N ASN A 94 -2.27 8.64 -6.15
CA ASN A 94 -3.21 9.51 -5.46
C ASN A 94 -4.64 8.94 -5.46
N ALA A 95 -5.02 8.20 -6.51
CA ALA A 95 -6.29 7.46 -6.52
C ALA A 95 -6.29 6.33 -5.48
N LYS A 96 -5.24 5.50 -5.45
CA LYS A 96 -5.09 4.42 -4.47
C LYS A 96 -5.10 4.93 -3.04
N GLU A 97 -4.36 6.00 -2.75
CA GLU A 97 -4.31 6.57 -1.40
C GLU A 97 -5.69 7.06 -0.93
N ARG A 98 -6.48 7.65 -1.84
CA ARG A 98 -7.86 8.06 -1.53
C ARG A 98 -8.72 6.85 -1.18
N GLU A 99 -8.66 5.80 -1.99
CA GLU A 99 -9.39 4.55 -1.73
C GLU A 99 -9.06 3.97 -0.35
N LEU A 100 -7.77 3.86 -0.01
CA LEU A 100 -7.34 3.34 1.29
C LEU A 100 -7.84 4.18 2.47
N LYS A 101 -7.82 5.51 2.33
CA LYS A 101 -8.34 6.43 3.36
C LYS A 101 -9.85 6.28 3.54
N GLU A 102 -10.59 6.08 2.45
CA GLU A 102 -12.04 5.83 2.54
C GLU A 102 -12.35 4.47 3.19
N LEU A 103 -11.58 3.42 2.88
CA LEU A 103 -11.70 2.11 3.52
C LEU A 103 -11.44 2.19 5.02
N ASP A 104 -10.35 2.86 5.42
CA ASP A 104 -10.03 3.10 6.84
C ASP A 104 -11.17 3.83 7.56
N ARG A 105 -11.70 4.87 6.93
CA ARG A 105 -12.84 5.63 7.47
C ARG A 105 -14.09 4.74 7.64
N GLN A 106 -14.43 3.93 6.64
CA GLN A 106 -15.59 3.03 6.72
C GLN A 106 -15.43 2.01 7.84
N GLN A 107 -14.24 1.43 7.99
CA GLN A 107 -13.94 0.48 9.06
C GLN A 107 -14.12 1.13 10.44
N ARG A 108 -13.57 2.33 10.64
CA ARG A 108 -13.74 3.08 11.91
C ARG A 108 -15.19 3.42 12.23
N LEU A 109 -16.02 3.66 11.22
CA LEU A 109 -17.46 3.88 11.41
C LEU A 109 -18.20 2.59 11.79
N SER A 110 -17.84 1.46 11.16
CA SER A 110 -18.37 0.13 11.48
C SER A 110 -18.04 -0.26 12.92
N ASP A 111 -16.80 -0.10 13.35
CA ASP A 111 -16.34 -0.43 14.71
C ASP A 111 -17.04 0.43 15.78
N LYS A 112 -17.33 1.70 15.44
CA LYS A 112 -18.10 2.60 16.31
C LYS A 112 -19.58 2.20 16.38
N ALA A 113 -20.15 1.68 15.30
CA ALA A 113 -21.54 1.24 15.27
C ALA A 113 -21.74 -0.07 16.04
N SER A 114 -20.84 -1.05 15.88
CA SER A 114 -20.87 -2.31 16.64
C SER A 114 -20.72 -2.08 18.14
N SER A 115 -19.75 -1.26 18.55
CA SER A 115 -19.55 -0.94 19.99
C SER A 115 -20.69 -0.17 20.66
N LYS A 116 -21.58 0.47 19.89
CA LYS A 116 -22.79 1.13 20.41
C LYS A 116 -24.03 0.22 20.44
N GLY A 117 -24.08 -0.81 19.59
CA GLY A 117 -25.22 -1.74 19.52
C GLY A 117 -25.24 -2.77 20.66
N ASP A 118 -24.11 -3.00 21.30
CA ASP A 118 -23.95 -3.95 22.41
C ASP A 118 -24.15 -3.31 23.82
N ARG A 119 -24.73 -2.10 23.90
CA ARG A 119 -25.08 -1.40 25.15
C ARG A 119 -26.56 -1.11 25.23
#